data_AF-A0A9W4ZCC6-F1
#
_entry.id   AF-A0A9W4ZCC6-F1
#
_cell.length_a   1.000
_cell.length_b   1.000
_cell.length_c   1.000
_cell.angle_alpha   90.00
_cell.angle_beta   90.00
_cell.angle_gamma   90.00
#
_symmetry.space_group_name_H-M   'P 1'
#
loop_
_entity.id
_entity.type
_entity.pdbx_description
1 polymer ?
#
loop_
_entity_poly.entity_id
_entity_poly.type
_entity_poly.pdbx_seq_one_letter_code
_entity_poly.pdbx_strand_id
1 'polypeptide(L)' 'MNNSENLYKPTVPEWVAEILQKKKNRDPLASLGHSKEWDEWKYRYSRKYKYAMLNGWIVEEG' A
#
# COMPACT_ATOMS: atom_id res chain seq x y z
N MET A 1 21.02 -0.42 22.53
CA MET A 1 19.70 -1.09 22.38
C MET A 1 19.46 -1.24 20.90
N ASN A 2 19.60 -2.45 20.35
CA ASN A 2 19.32 -2.71 18.95
C ASN A 2 17.81 -2.67 18.78
N ASN A 3 17.31 -1.48 18.44
CA ASN A 3 15.94 -1.27 18.00
C ASN A 3 15.79 -1.98 16.65
N SER A 4 15.61 -3.30 16.69
CA SER A 4 14.93 -4.04 15.64
C SER A 4 13.48 -3.56 15.65
N GLU A 5 13.25 -2.32 15.22
CA GLU A 5 11.92 -1.72 15.22
C GLU A 5 11.07 -2.59 14.32
N ASN A 6 10.12 -3.30 14.92
CA ASN A 6 9.04 -3.97 14.21
C ASN A 6 8.20 -2.87 13.54
N LEU A 7 8.71 -2.34 12.42
CA LEU A 7 8.02 -1.37 11.61
C LEU A 7 6.73 -2.02 11.14
N TYR A 8 5.58 -1.45 11.55
CA TYR A 8 4.28 -1.96 11.18
C TYR A 8 4.16 -2.00 9.64
N LYS A 9 4.00 -3.22 9.11
CA LYS A 9 3.72 -3.48 7.70
C LYS A 9 2.27 -3.92 7.57
N PRO A 10 1.38 -3.09 6.99
CA PRO A 10 -0.01 -3.47 6.82
C PRO A 10 -0.15 -4.56 5.77
N THR A 11 -1.09 -5.47 6.01
CA THR A 11 -1.60 -6.38 4.98
C THR A 11 -2.56 -5.65 4.07
N VAL A 12 -2.34 -5.78 2.76
CA VAL A 12 -3.12 -5.16 1.69
C VAL A 12 -3.49 -6.21 0.64
N PRO A 13 -4.64 -6.08 -0.03
CA PRO A 13 -5.00 -6.98 -1.13
C PRO A 13 -4.07 -6.81 -2.32
N GLU A 14 -4.00 -7.83 -3.18
CA GLU A 14 -3.10 -7.90 -4.33
C GLU A 14 -3.22 -6.68 -5.26
N TRP A 15 -4.45 -6.31 -5.63
CA TRP A 15 -4.67 -5.14 -6.50
C TRP A 15 -4.15 -3.82 -5.88
N VAL A 16 -4.16 -3.69 -4.55
CA VAL A 16 -3.57 -2.53 -3.85
C VAL A 16 -2.05 -2.62 -3.88
N ALA A 17 -1.47 -3.81 -3.65
CA ALA A 17 -0.03 -4.02 -3.72
C ALA A 17 0.54 -3.65 -5.09
N GLU A 18 -0.14 -4.00 -6.17
CA GLU A 18 0.24 -3.62 -7.53
C GLU A 18 0.26 -2.09 -7.72
N ILE A 19 -0.79 -1.39 -7.27
CA ILE A 19 -0.88 0.07 -7.36
C ILE A 19 0.23 0.72 -6.54
N LEU A 20 0.49 0.22 -5.33
CA LEU A 20 1.57 0.70 -4.46
C LEU A 20 2.94 0.51 -5.10
N GLN A 21 3.18 -0.65 -5.73
CA GLN A 21 4.41 -0.93 -6.45
C GLN A 21 4.60 0.01 -7.66
N LYS A 22 3.55 0.24 -8.46
CA LYS A 22 3.56 1.21 -9.56
C LYS A 22 3.82 2.64 -9.07
N LYS A 23 3.17 3.05 -7.97
CA LYS A 23 3.43 4.36 -7.32
C LYS A 23 4.86 4.51 -6.82
N LYS A 24 5.44 3.45 -6.24
CA LYS A 24 6.85 3.42 -5.82
C LYS A 24 7.79 3.61 -7.01
N ASN A 25 7.42 3.06 -8.17
CA ASN A 25 8.12 3.25 -9.44
C ASN A 25 7.82 4.61 -10.11
N ARG A 26 7.10 5.52 -9.45
CA ARG A 26 6.70 6.85 -9.93
C ARG A 26 5.82 6.82 -11.19
N ASP A 27 5.05 5.76 -11.38
CA ASP A 27 4.08 5.67 -12.47
C ASP A 27 2.89 6.62 -12.22
N PRO A 28 2.66 7.63 -13.08
CA PRO A 28 1.52 8.55 -12.95
C PRO A 28 0.17 7.88 -13.17
N LEU A 29 0.14 6.72 -13.83
CA LEU A 29 -1.05 5.93 -14.14
C LEU A 29 -1.19 4.71 -13.24
N ALA A 30 -0.50 4.69 -12.09
CA ALA A 30 -0.47 3.55 -11.19
C ALA A 30 -1.86 3.02 -10.76
N SER A 31 -2.86 3.89 -10.65
CA SER A 31 -4.24 3.53 -10.28
C SER A 31 -5.18 3.36 -11.47
N LEU A 32 -4.70 3.47 -12.71
CA LEU A 32 -5.52 3.31 -13.91
C LEU A 32 -6.10 1.89 -13.95
N GLY A 33 -7.42 1.78 -14.13
CA GLY A 33 -8.17 0.52 -14.03
C GLY A 33 -8.87 0.30 -12.69
N HIS A 34 -8.36 0.89 -11.60
CA HIS A 34 -8.92 0.76 -10.25
C HIS A 34 -9.14 2.12 -9.57
N SER A 35 -9.20 3.23 -10.32
CA SER A 35 -9.18 4.59 -9.76
C SER A 35 -10.22 4.82 -8.66
N LYS A 36 -11.45 4.33 -8.86
CA LYS A 36 -12.54 4.47 -7.89
C LYS A 36 -12.32 3.63 -6.62
N GLU A 37 -12.02 2.34 -6.80
CA GLU A 37 -11.74 1.43 -5.68
C GLU A 37 -10.51 1.88 -4.89
N TRP A 38 -9.50 2.40 -5.58
CA TRP A 38 -8.29 2.96 -5.01
C TRP A 38 -8.58 4.19 -4.14
N ASP A 39 -9.43 5.10 -4.61
CA ASP A 39 -9.82 6.28 -3.83
C ASP A 39 -10.63 5.90 -2.59
N GLU A 40 -11.59 4.98 -2.72
CA GLU A 40 -12.36 4.45 -1.59
C GLU A 40 -11.47 3.72 -0.58
N TRP A 41 -10.52 2.90 -1.05
CA TRP A 41 -9.59 2.17 -0.20
C TRP A 41 -8.66 3.12 0.56
N LYS A 42 -8.08 4.13 -0.13
CA LYS A 42 -7.25 5.15 0.55
C LYS A 42 -8.05 5.92 1.59
N TYR A 43 -9.31 6.24 1.32
CA TYR A 43 -10.16 6.93 2.28
C TYR A 43 -10.39 6.07 3.52
N ARG A 44 -10.80 4.81 3.33
CA ARG A 44 -11.11 3.87 4.41
C ARG A 44 -9.87 3.40 5.19
N TYR A 45 -8.74 3.26 4.51
CA TYR A 45 -7.51 2.69 5.05
C TYR A 45 -6.32 3.65 4.98
N SER A 46 -6.56 4.94 5.18
CA SER A 46 -5.56 6.01 5.12
C SER A 46 -4.31 5.75 5.97
N ARG A 47 -4.47 5.17 7.17
CA ARG A 47 -3.35 4.75 8.03
C ARG A 47 -2.56 3.60 7.41
N LYS A 48 -3.23 2.57 6.87
CA LYS A 48 -2.54 1.48 6.16
C LYS A 48 -1.77 2.03 4.96
N TYR A 49 -2.38 2.91 4.15
CA TYR A 49 -1.68 3.55 3.04
C TYR A 49 -0.40 4.25 3.47
N LYS A 50 -0.46 5.07 4.54
CA LYS A 50 0.70 5.77 5.09
C LYS A 50 1.81 4.80 5.48
N TYR A 51 1.48 3.76 6.25
CA TYR A 51 2.49 2.79 6.71
C TYR A 51 3.00 1.90 5.57
N ALA A 52 2.17 1.54 4.61
CA ALA A 52 2.58 0.81 3.41
C ALA A 52 3.66 1.59 2.64
N MET A 53 3.45 2.89 2.43
CA MET A 53 4.41 3.74 1.72
C MET A 53 5.72 3.96 2.50
N LEU A 54 5.68 3.99 3.84
CA LEU A 54 6.86 4.23 4.68
C LEU A 54 7.66 2.96 4.98
N ASN A 55 6.98 1.88 5.34
CA ASN A 55 7.58 0.66 5.90
C ASN A 55 7.49 -0.54 4.96
N GLY A 56 6.77 -0.42 3.84
CA GLY A 56 6.37 -1.53 2.99
C GLY A 56 5.07 -2.18 3.45
N TRP A 57 4.60 -3.16 2.69
CA TRP A 57 3.33 -3.87 2.90
C TRP A 57 3.52 -5.38 2.75
N ILE A 58 2.51 -6.13 3.18
CA ILE A 58 2.40 -7.58 2.97
C ILE A 58 1.18 -7.79 2.07
N VAL A 59 1.29 -8.65 1.07
CA VAL A 59 0.16 -9.01 0.21
C VAL A 59 -0.68 -10.04 0.95
N GLU A 60 -2.00 -9.82 0.99
CA GLU A 60 -2.95 -10.81 1.50
C GLU A 60 -2.91 -12.03 0.56
N GLU A 61 -2.30 -13.14 1.00
CA GLU A 61 -2.39 -14.41 0.29
C GLU A 61 -3.83 -14.92 0.44
N GLY A 62 -4.57 -14.90 -0.67
CA GLY A 62 -5.89 -15.51 -0.81
C GLY A 62 -5.78 -16.94 -1.34
#